data_AF-A0A497J6G4-F1
#
_entry.id   AF-A0A497J6G4-F1
#
_cell.length_a   1.000
_cell.length_b   1.000
_cell.length_c   1.000
_cell.angle_alpha   90.00
_cell.angle_beta   90.00
_cell.angle_gamma   90.00
#
_symmetry.space_group_name_H-M   'P 1'
#
loop_
_entity.id
_entity.type
_entity.pdbx_description
1 polymer ?
#
loop_
_entity_poly.entity_id
_entity_poly.type
_entity_poly.pdbx_seq_one_letter_code
_entity_poly.pdbx_strand_id
1 'polypeptide(L)'
;MIPKIKEKIVKYSLFIFAFSSIMILLLIVIFLFREGYPIFVKMGVKEFLFGDEWKPKKDVYGALPFIVASVIVTFGALSFAIPLGIASAIMLSEIASSEVKALLRPLIELLAGIPSIVYGFFGLMLIANIVQRSFDLST
;
A
#
# COMPACT_ATOMS: atom_id res chain seq x y z
N MET A 1 -42.77 7.14 6.64
CA MET A 1 -42.82 7.05 5.15
C MET A 1 -41.89 8.14 4.61
N ILE A 2 -40.69 7.80 4.14
CA ILE A 2 -39.79 8.79 3.54
C ILE A 2 -40.45 9.27 2.23
N PRO A 3 -40.66 10.58 2.01
CA PRO A 3 -41.32 11.04 0.79
C PRO A 3 -40.53 10.60 -0.45
N LYS A 4 -41.22 10.07 -1.46
CA LYS A 4 -40.65 9.50 -2.71
C LYS A 4 -39.60 10.40 -3.39
N ILE A 5 -39.68 11.71 -3.17
CA ILE A 5 -38.71 12.71 -3.63
C ILE A 5 -37.33 12.54 -2.98
N LYS A 6 -37.26 12.27 -1.67
CA LYS A 6 -36.00 12.05 -0.94
C LYS A 6 -35.29 10.77 -1.42
N GLU A 7 -36.05 9.72 -1.68
CA GLU A 7 -35.52 8.46 -2.23
C GLU A 7 -34.88 8.67 -3.61
N LYS A 8 -35.55 9.43 -4.49
CA LYS A 8 -35.04 9.74 -5.82
C LYS A 8 -33.74 10.55 -5.74
N ILE A 9 -33.66 11.55 -4.86
CA ILE A 9 -32.45 12.35 -4.65
C ILE A 9 -31.28 11.48 -4.17
N VAL A 10 -31.50 10.64 -3.16
CA VAL A 10 -30.47 9.73 -2.64
C VAL A 10 -30.01 8.74 -3.71
N LYS A 11 -30.92 8.20 -4.51
CA LYS A 11 -30.58 7.29 -5.61
C LYS A 11 -29.67 7.97 -6.65
N TYR A 12 -29.99 9.19 -7.08
CA TYR A 12 -29.17 9.90 -8.07
C TYR A 12 -27.83 10.37 -7.50
N SER A 13 -27.77 10.79 -6.23
CA SER A 13 -26.49 11.18 -5.63
C SER A 13 -25.54 9.98 -5.50
N LEU A 14 -26.04 8.84 -4.99
CA LEU A 14 -25.26 7.60 -4.93
C LEU A 14 -24.82 7.14 -6.33
N PHE A 15 -25.69 7.26 -7.33
CA PHE A 15 -25.35 6.93 -8.71
C PHE A 15 -24.22 7.83 -9.25
N ILE A 16 -24.28 9.14 -9.00
CA ILE A 16 -23.24 10.09 -9.42
C ILE A 16 -21.90 9.77 -8.73
N PHE A 17 -21.90 9.46 -7.44
CA PHE A 17 -20.67 9.10 -6.71
C PHE A 17 -20.07 7.78 -7.19
N ALA A 18 -20.91 6.76 -7.42
CA ALA A 18 -20.44 5.49 -7.96
C ALA A 18 -19.88 5.66 -9.39
N PHE A 19 -20.60 6.40 -10.23
CA PHE A 19 -20.17 6.67 -11.61
C PHE A 19 -18.88 7.51 -11.65
N SER A 20 -18.76 8.54 -10.81
CA SER A 20 -17.56 9.37 -10.75
C SER A 20 -16.36 8.58 -10.23
N SER A 21 -16.54 7.71 -9.25
CA SER A 21 -15.47 6.82 -8.76
C SER A 21 -14.92 5.93 -9.88
N ILE A 22 -15.80 5.30 -10.66
CA ILE A 22 -15.42 4.47 -11.81
C ILE A 22 -14.73 5.32 -12.90
N MET A 23 -15.27 6.51 -13.20
CA MET A 23 -14.68 7.43 -14.17
C MET A 23 -13.28 7.87 -13.76
N ILE A 24 -13.07 8.24 -12.50
CA ILE A 24 -11.76 8.64 -11.99
C ILE A 24 -10.78 7.48 -12.10
N LEU A 25 -11.18 6.25 -11.73
CA LEU A 25 -10.34 5.07 -11.88
C LEU A 25 -9.94 4.85 -13.34
N LEU A 26 -10.89 4.97 -14.28
CA LEU A 26 -10.60 4.84 -15.71
C LEU A 26 -9.64 5.93 -16.21
N LEU A 27 -9.81 7.18 -15.76
CA LEU A 27 -8.89 8.27 -16.09
C LEU A 27 -7.47 8.02 -15.56
N ILE A 28 -7.34 7.49 -14.34
CA ILE A 28 -6.04 7.10 -13.78
C ILE A 28 -5.40 6.00 -14.63
N VAL A 29 -6.16 4.98 -15.01
CA VAL A 29 -5.65 3.89 -15.87
C VAL A 29 -5.17 4.43 -17.21
N ILE A 30 -6.00 5.25 -17.90
CA ILE A 30 -5.63 5.85 -19.19
C ILE A 30 -4.38 6.73 -19.06
N PHE A 31 -4.30 7.53 -17.99
CA PHE A 31 -3.15 8.37 -17.70
C PHE A 31 -1.86 7.54 -17.51
N LEU A 32 -1.92 6.48 -16.70
CA LEU A 32 -0.77 5.60 -16.48
C LEU A 32 -0.29 4.93 -17.77
N PHE A 33 -1.21 4.45 -18.62
CA PHE A 33 -0.84 3.88 -19.91
C PHE A 33 -0.21 4.92 -20.84
N ARG A 34 -0.78 6.13 -20.89
CA ARG A 34 -0.26 7.21 -21.74
C ARG A 34 1.15 7.61 -21.34
N GLU A 35 1.42 7.79 -20.06
CA GLU A 35 2.74 8.20 -19.54
C GLU A 35 3.75 7.03 -19.53
N GLY A 36 3.28 5.79 -19.33
CA GLY A 36 4.15 4.61 -19.29
C GLY A 36 4.50 4.05 -20.67
N TYR A 37 3.63 4.20 -21.67
CA TYR A 37 3.82 3.64 -23.01
C TYR A 37 5.16 3.99 -23.69
N PRO A 38 5.66 5.25 -23.62
CA PRO A 38 6.94 5.64 -24.23
C PRO A 38 8.14 4.82 -23.73
N ILE A 39 8.10 4.31 -22.49
CA ILE A 39 9.19 3.48 -21.92
C ILE A 39 9.32 2.18 -22.72
N PHE A 40 8.20 1.53 -23.04
CA PHE A 40 8.20 0.28 -23.80
C PHE A 40 8.66 0.48 -25.25
N VAL A 41 8.42 1.65 -25.83
CA VAL A 41 8.89 1.98 -27.19
C VAL A 41 10.41 2.21 -27.20
N LYS A 42 10.95 2.92 -26.19
CA LYS A 42 12.37 3.24 -26.11
C LYS A 42 13.24 2.05 -25.70
N MET A 43 12.83 1.30 -24.67
CA MET A 43 13.63 0.22 -24.08
C MET A 43 13.21 -1.17 -24.57
N GLY A 44 11.96 -1.34 -25.00
CA GLY A 44 11.37 -2.65 -25.21
C GLY A 44 10.88 -3.29 -23.91
N VAL A 45 9.89 -4.18 -24.02
CA VAL A 45 9.27 -4.85 -22.87
C VAL A 45 10.26 -5.73 -22.10
N LYS A 46 11.17 -6.41 -22.81
CA LYS A 46 12.16 -7.28 -22.18
C LYS A 46 13.12 -6.51 -21.28
N GLU A 47 13.65 -5.39 -21.77
CA GLU A 47 14.59 -4.56 -21.02
C GLU A 47 13.90 -3.85 -19.85
N PHE A 48 12.64 -3.43 -20.03
CA PHE A 48 11.83 -2.93 -18.92
C PHE A 48 11.63 -4.00 -17.83
N LEU A 49 11.25 -5.23 -18.19
CA LEU A 49 10.92 -6.26 -17.19
C LEU A 49 12.15 -6.88 -16.51
N PHE A 50 13.24 -7.10 -17.27
CA PHE A 50 14.42 -7.82 -16.81
C PHE A 50 15.66 -6.94 -16.63
N GLY A 51 15.60 -5.66 -17.00
CA GLY A 51 16.67 -4.71 -16.72
C GLY A 51 16.81 -4.49 -15.21
N ASP A 52 18.05 -4.48 -14.75
CA ASP A 52 18.46 -4.35 -13.35
C ASP A 52 18.84 -2.91 -12.95
N GLU A 53 18.84 -1.98 -13.91
CA GLU A 53 19.17 -0.57 -13.67
C GLU A 53 17.94 0.33 -13.59
N TRP A 54 17.89 1.19 -12.57
CA TRP A 54 16.94 2.30 -12.49
C TRP A 54 17.69 3.63 -12.55
N LYS A 55 17.81 4.22 -13.75
CA LYS A 55 18.49 5.51 -13.99
C LYS A 55 17.58 6.44 -14.79
N PRO A 56 16.58 7.09 -14.16
CA PRO A 56 15.64 7.99 -14.83
C PRO A 56 16.31 9.14 -15.58
N LYS A 57 17.45 9.66 -15.09
CA LYS A 57 18.22 10.72 -15.77
C LYS A 57 18.79 10.30 -17.13
N LYS A 58 18.86 8.99 -17.39
CA LYS A 58 19.35 8.39 -18.64
C LYS A 58 18.25 7.67 -19.41
N ASP A 59 16.97 7.91 -19.08
CA ASP A 59 15.82 7.20 -19.63
C ASP A 59 15.87 5.65 -19.47
N VAL A 60 16.56 5.15 -18.42
CA VAL A 60 16.63 3.70 -18.12
C VAL A 60 15.73 3.35 -16.94
N TYR A 61 14.76 2.48 -17.17
CA TYR A 61 13.68 2.13 -16.25
C TYR A 61 13.51 0.61 -16.10
N GLY A 62 14.53 -0.09 -15.60
CA GLY A 62 14.45 -1.50 -15.27
C GLY A 62 13.54 -1.75 -14.06
N ALA A 63 12.53 -2.61 -14.22
CA ALA A 63 11.56 -2.96 -13.21
C ALA A 63 12.02 -4.12 -12.29
N LEU A 64 13.01 -4.90 -12.72
CA LEU A 64 13.45 -6.10 -12.01
C LEU A 64 13.85 -5.82 -10.54
N PRO A 65 14.61 -4.76 -10.21
CA PRO A 65 14.98 -4.47 -8.83
C PRO A 65 13.76 -4.21 -7.95
N PHE A 66 12.72 -3.55 -8.47
CA PHE A 66 11.49 -3.27 -7.73
C PHE A 66 10.66 -4.53 -7.51
N ILE A 67 10.57 -5.40 -8.52
CA ILE A 67 9.88 -6.69 -8.41
C ILE A 67 10.58 -7.56 -7.36
N VAL A 68 11.89 -7.73 -7.48
CA VAL A 68 12.70 -8.54 -6.56
C VAL A 68 12.66 -7.97 -5.14
N ALA A 69 12.85 -6.65 -4.98
CA ALA A 69 12.78 -5.99 -3.68
C ALA A 69 11.39 -6.17 -3.05
N SER A 70 10.31 -6.00 -3.83
CA SER A 70 8.94 -6.20 -3.33
C SER A 70 8.71 -7.61 -2.83
N VAL A 71 9.18 -8.61 -3.58
CA VAL A 71 9.06 -10.03 -3.19
C VAL A 71 9.86 -10.32 -1.92
N ILE A 72 11.13 -9.90 -1.86
CA ILE A 72 11.99 -10.13 -0.69
C ILE A 72 11.41 -9.45 0.56
N VAL A 73 11.01 -8.17 0.45
CA VAL A 73 10.41 -7.42 1.55
C VAL A 73 9.10 -8.05 1.99
N THR A 74 8.24 -8.49 1.07
CA THR A 74 6.97 -9.14 1.40
C THR A 74 7.20 -10.44 2.17
N PHE A 75 8.08 -11.32 1.69
CA PHE A 75 8.38 -12.56 2.38
C PHE A 75 9.05 -12.32 3.73
N GLY A 76 10.00 -11.39 3.81
CA GLY A 76 10.62 -10.99 5.06
C GLY A 76 9.59 -10.47 6.05
N ALA A 77 8.72 -9.55 5.64
CA ALA A 77 7.66 -9.02 6.50
C ALA A 77 6.71 -10.12 6.99
N LEU A 78 6.28 -11.02 6.10
CA LEU A 78 5.38 -12.13 6.46
C LEU A 78 6.00 -13.10 7.46
N SER A 79 7.31 -13.36 7.37
CA SER A 79 7.99 -14.25 8.33
C SER A 79 7.93 -13.76 9.77
N PHE A 80 7.79 -12.44 10.00
CA PHE A 80 7.59 -11.86 11.33
C PHE A 80 6.11 -11.62 11.64
N ALA A 81 5.36 -11.09 10.68
CA ALA A 81 3.96 -10.70 10.86
C ALA A 81 3.06 -11.92 11.13
N ILE A 82 3.28 -13.05 10.46
CA ILE A 82 2.44 -14.24 10.62
C ILE A 82 2.61 -14.84 12.03
N PRO A 83 3.82 -15.19 12.52
CA PRO A 83 3.96 -15.76 13.85
C PRO A 83 3.46 -14.83 14.95
N LEU A 84 3.81 -13.53 14.88
CA LEU A 84 3.41 -12.55 15.89
C LEU A 84 1.90 -12.27 15.85
N GLY A 85 1.32 -12.19 14.66
CA GLY A 85 -0.12 -12.00 14.47
C GLY A 85 -0.93 -13.17 15.02
N ILE A 86 -0.52 -14.40 14.72
CA ILE A 86 -1.17 -15.62 15.24
C ILE A 86 -1.00 -15.71 16.76
N ALA A 87 0.20 -15.50 17.29
CA ALA A 87 0.45 -15.53 18.73
C ALA A 87 -0.39 -14.47 19.47
N SER A 88 -0.49 -13.27 18.92
CA SER A 88 -1.31 -12.18 19.49
C SER A 88 -2.80 -12.52 19.43
N ALA A 89 -3.26 -13.12 18.33
CA ALA A 89 -4.66 -13.56 18.19
C ALA A 89 -5.02 -14.64 19.22
N ILE A 90 -4.19 -15.67 19.37
CA ILE A 90 -4.38 -16.75 20.36
C ILE A 90 -4.35 -16.18 21.78
N MET A 91 -3.39 -15.30 22.09
CA MET A 91 -3.30 -14.67 23.40
C MET A 91 -4.58 -13.89 23.72
N LEU A 92 -5.10 -13.12 22.76
CA LEU A 92 -6.31 -12.32 22.98
C LEU A 92 -7.59 -13.17 23.02
N SER A 93 -7.66 -14.27 22.25
CA SER A 93 -8.86 -15.11 22.21
C SER A 93 -8.94 -16.07 23.39
N GLU A 94 -7.87 -16.81 23.67
CA GLU A 94 -7.88 -17.92 24.62
C GLU A 94 -7.29 -17.58 25.99
N ILE A 95 -6.26 -16.72 26.04
CA ILE A 95 -5.40 -16.60 27.24
C ILE A 95 -5.74 -15.35 28.06
N ALA A 96 -6.04 -14.23 27.40
CA ALA A 96 -6.21 -12.94 28.04
C ALA A 96 -7.44 -12.91 28.97
N SER A 97 -7.29 -12.32 30.16
CA SER A 97 -8.42 -12.03 31.05
C SER A 97 -9.30 -10.91 30.50
N SER A 98 -10.51 -10.77 31.05
CA SER A 98 -11.48 -9.75 30.62
C SER A 98 -10.91 -8.32 30.68
N GLU A 99 -10.11 -8.00 31.70
CA GLU A 99 -9.49 -6.69 31.87
C GLU A 99 -8.44 -6.41 30.80
N VAL A 100 -7.62 -7.42 30.47
CA VAL A 100 -6.58 -7.30 29.44
C VAL A 100 -7.22 -7.14 28.06
N LYS A 101 -8.29 -7.89 27.76
CA LYS A 101 -9.04 -7.74 26.50
C LYS A 101 -9.65 -6.34 26.38
N ALA A 102 -10.21 -5.82 27.47
CA ALA A 102 -10.83 -4.49 27.50
C ALA A 102 -9.83 -3.36 27.20
N LEU A 103 -8.55 -3.53 27.54
CA LEU A 103 -7.49 -2.57 27.22
C LEU A 103 -6.89 -2.80 25.82
N LEU A 104 -6.50 -4.03 25.50
CA LEU A 104 -5.76 -4.32 24.27
C LEU A 104 -6.59 -4.19 23.01
N ARG A 105 -7.88 -4.58 23.04
CA ARG A 105 -8.72 -4.56 21.84
C ARG A 105 -8.89 -3.14 21.27
N PRO A 106 -9.27 -2.11 22.06
CA PRO A 106 -9.31 -0.73 21.55
C PRO A 106 -7.96 -0.21 21.06
N LEU A 107 -6.85 -0.59 21.71
CA LEU A 107 -5.51 -0.19 21.26
C LEU A 107 -5.15 -0.79 19.91
N ILE A 108 -5.43 -2.08 19.69
CA ILE A 108 -5.21 -2.75 18.42
C ILE A 108 -6.09 -2.13 17.32
N GLU A 109 -7.36 -1.87 17.61
CA GLU A 109 -8.28 -1.20 16.68
C GLU A 109 -7.81 0.21 16.32
N LEU A 110 -7.29 0.97 17.29
CA LEU A 110 -6.70 2.28 17.06
C LEU A 110 -5.46 2.20 16.17
N LEU A 111 -4.55 1.26 16.44
CA LEU A 111 -3.34 1.05 15.64
C LEU A 111 -3.67 0.61 14.21
N ALA A 112 -4.70 -0.23 14.03
CA ALA A 112 -5.20 -0.65 12.72
C ALA A 112 -5.88 0.50 11.96
N GLY A 113 -6.45 1.47 12.67
CA GLY A 113 -7.06 2.66 12.09
C GLY A 113 -6.07 3.72 11.59
N ILE A 114 -4.78 3.60 11.94
CA ILE A 114 -3.75 4.52 11.46
C ILE A 114 -3.57 4.32 9.93
N PRO A 115 -3.64 5.38 9.12
CA PRO A 115 -3.44 5.27 7.67
C PRO A 115 -2.07 4.69 7.32
N SER A 116 -2.03 3.77 6.36
CA SER A 116 -0.78 3.12 5.93
C SER A 116 0.31 4.10 5.48
N ILE A 117 -0.09 5.23 4.89
CA ILE A 117 0.84 6.29 4.46
C ILE A 117 1.62 6.91 5.64
N VAL A 118 1.04 6.95 6.84
CA VAL A 118 1.70 7.48 8.05
C VAL A 118 2.83 6.55 8.46
N TYR A 119 2.57 5.24 8.50
CA TYR A 119 3.60 4.24 8.79
C TYR A 119 4.71 4.22 7.73
N GLY A 120 4.34 4.33 6.44
CA GLY A 120 5.31 4.42 5.35
C GLY A 120 6.21 5.65 5.45
N PHE A 121 5.62 6.82 5.72
CA PHE A 121 6.36 8.07 5.90
C PHE A 121 7.27 8.03 7.15
N PHE A 122 6.78 7.48 8.27
CA PHE A 122 7.59 7.28 9.47
C PHE A 122 8.78 6.35 9.20
N GLY A 123 8.55 5.24 8.48
CA GLY A 123 9.60 4.32 8.05
C GLY A 123 10.66 5.02 7.20
N LEU A 124 10.25 5.85 6.24
CA LEU A 124 11.18 6.63 5.43
C LEU A 124 11.96 7.67 6.26
N MET A 125 11.28 8.42 7.12
CA MET A 125 11.88 9.51 7.88
C MET A 125 12.84 9.04 8.98
N LEU A 126 12.57 7.90 9.61
CA LEU A 126 13.37 7.43 10.75
C LEU A 126 14.10 6.14 10.43
N ILE A 127 13.39 5.09 10.02
CA ILE A 127 14.00 3.76 9.82
C ILE A 127 15.01 3.80 8.68
N ALA A 128 14.67 4.38 7.53
CA ALA A 128 15.60 4.46 6.40
C ALA A 128 16.87 5.25 6.76
N ASN A 129 16.74 6.36 7.49
CA ASN A 129 17.89 7.14 7.96
C ASN A 129 18.77 6.35 8.96
N ILE A 130 18.16 5.60 9.88
CA ILE A 130 18.90 4.74 10.82
C ILE A 130 19.66 3.66 10.07
N VAL A 131 19.02 2.99 9.12
CA VAL A 131 19.65 1.96 8.28
C VAL A 131 20.80 2.56 7.48
N GLN A 132 20.57 3.69 6.78
CA GLN A 132 21.62 4.37 6.01
C GLN A 132 22.86 4.66 6.86
N ARG A 133 22.69 5.23 8.05
CA ARG A 133 23.80 5.55 8.96
C ARG A 133 24.48 4.31 9.55
N SER A 134 23.70 3.27 9.84
CA SER A 134 24.23 2.04 10.45
C SER A 134 25.04 1.20 9.46
N PHE A 135 24.70 1.27 8.18
CA PHE A 135 25.33 0.50 7.10
C PHE A 135 26.21 1.33 6.16
N ASP A 136 26.46 2.61 6.50
CA ASP A 136 27.25 3.57 5.72
C ASP A 136 26.89 3.59 4.23
N LEU A 137 25.57 3.60 3.95
CA LEU A 137 25.05 3.56 2.59
C LEU A 137 25.12 4.96 1.97
N SER A 138 25.75 5.07 0.79
CA SER A 138 25.75 6.31 0.01
C SER A 138 24.34 6.63 -0.50
N THR A 139 23.91 7.88 -0.38
CA THR A 139 22.65 8.43 -0.91
C THR A 139 22.49 8.28 -2.42
#